data_AF-A0A8J7DSZ3-F1
#
_entry.id   AF-A0A8J7DSZ3-F1
#
_cell.length_a   1.000
_cell.length_b   1.000
_cell.length_c   1.000
_cell.angle_alpha   90.00
_cell.angle_beta   90.00
_cell.angle_gamma   90.00
#
_symmetry.space_group_name_H-M   'P 1'
#
loop_
_entity.id
_entity.type
_entity.pdbx_description
1 polymer ?
#
loop_
_entity_poly.entity_id
_entity_poly.type
_entity_poly.pdbx_seq_one_letter_code
_entity_poly.pdbx_strand_id
1 'polypeptide(L)'
;MTLKLAAIALLGLTAAVGLPACANSRDAAVEPSTETAQMDHGGMGQMEGSGMMDHGSMDLGPADESFDLRFIDAMIMHHQGAVVMAEDAQQNSTRPEIQTLASEIIAAQQTEIAEMQAWRQAWYPDAPADPVMYHAEMGHMMPMSADMMSAMMMNMDLGAADDEYDLRFINAMIPHHEGALTMAQEALAKSSRSEVQALAEAIIASQQVEIDQMTQWRQGWYGQ
;
A
#
# COMPACT_ATOMS: atom_id res chain seq x y z
N MET A 1 13.34 -37.79 -3.09
CA MET A 1 11.90 -37.75 -2.81
C MET A 1 11.29 -36.74 -3.75
N THR A 2 10.46 -37.18 -4.68
CA THR A 2 9.88 -36.39 -5.77
C THR A 2 8.61 -35.69 -5.29
N LEU A 3 8.61 -34.36 -5.20
CA LEU A 3 7.39 -33.59 -4.95
C LEU A 3 6.60 -33.46 -6.26
N LYS A 4 5.37 -33.98 -6.26
CA LYS A 4 4.39 -33.80 -7.33
C LYS A 4 3.67 -32.47 -7.13
N LEU A 5 3.72 -31.59 -8.13
CA LEU A 5 2.83 -30.44 -8.25
C LEU A 5 1.38 -30.92 -8.41
N ALA A 6 0.47 -30.37 -7.61
CA ALA A 6 -0.98 -30.51 -7.81
C ALA A 6 -1.50 -29.21 -8.44
N ALA A 7 -1.90 -29.29 -9.72
CA ALA A 7 -2.63 -28.24 -10.41
C ALA A 7 -4.11 -28.28 -9.98
N ILE A 8 -4.65 -27.15 -9.52
CA ILE A 8 -6.08 -26.99 -9.26
C ILE A 8 -6.66 -26.16 -10.42
N ALA A 9 -7.52 -26.80 -11.21
CA ALA A 9 -8.28 -26.18 -12.27
C ALA A 9 -9.52 -25.49 -11.68
N LEU A 10 -9.71 -24.19 -11.95
CA LEU A 10 -10.95 -23.48 -11.67
C LEU A 10 -11.91 -23.64 -12.87
N LEU A 11 -13.06 -24.28 -12.63
CA LEU A 11 -14.18 -24.29 -13.57
C LEU A 11 -14.90 -22.95 -13.53
N GLY A 12 -15.04 -22.31 -14.70
CA GLY A 12 -15.90 -21.15 -14.90
C GLY A 12 -17.38 -21.53 -14.90
N LEU A 13 -18.21 -20.64 -14.35
CA LEU A 13 -19.65 -20.71 -14.48
C LEU A 13 -20.17 -19.35 -14.99
N THR A 14 -20.55 -19.30 -16.26
CA THR A 14 -21.28 -18.20 -16.88
C THR A 14 -22.78 -18.39 -16.63
N ALA A 15 -23.46 -17.33 -16.19
CA ALA A 15 -24.91 -17.24 -16.22
C ALA A 15 -25.32 -15.90 -16.81
N ALA A 16 -25.71 -15.93 -18.09
CA ALA A 16 -26.41 -14.85 -18.77
C ALA A 16 -27.92 -15.03 -18.57
N VAL A 17 -28.61 -13.97 -18.15
CA VAL A 17 -30.06 -13.86 -18.27
C VAL A 17 -30.36 -12.46 -18.81
N GLY A 18 -31.07 -12.41 -19.94
CA GLY A 18 -31.56 -11.18 -20.55
C GLY A 18 -33.08 -11.10 -20.56
N LEU A 19 -33.53 -9.95 -21.10
CA LEU A 19 -34.88 -9.51 -21.52
C LEU A 19 -35.71 -8.74 -20.49
N PRO A 20 -36.66 -7.86 -20.91
CA PRO A 20 -36.68 -6.98 -22.10
C PRO A 20 -37.05 -5.51 -21.77
N ALA A 21 -36.88 -4.65 -22.77
CA ALA A 21 -37.22 -3.23 -22.78
C ALA A 21 -38.73 -2.94 -22.85
N CYS A 22 -39.14 -1.81 -22.27
CA CYS A 22 -40.28 -1.00 -22.72
C CYS A 22 -39.90 0.48 -22.67
N ALA A 23 -39.97 1.14 -23.82
CA ALA A 23 -39.76 2.57 -24.00
C ALA A 23 -40.97 3.37 -23.54
N ASN A 24 -40.75 4.63 -23.12
CA ASN A 24 -41.79 5.65 -23.17
C ASN A 24 -41.15 7.02 -23.44
N SER A 25 -41.33 7.53 -24.65
CA SER A 25 -40.99 8.89 -25.06
C SER A 25 -42.05 9.87 -24.60
N ARG A 26 -41.64 11.00 -24.00
CA ARG A 26 -42.36 12.27 -24.09
C ARG A 26 -41.36 13.43 -24.12
N ASP A 27 -41.34 14.10 -25.25
CA ASP A 27 -40.74 15.42 -25.45
C ASP A 27 -41.41 16.46 -24.55
N ALA A 28 -40.59 17.35 -23.99
CA ALA A 28 -40.98 18.73 -23.72
C ALA A 28 -39.72 19.60 -23.73
N ALA A 29 -39.56 20.35 -24.82
CA ALA A 29 -38.59 21.44 -24.92
C ALA A 29 -39.01 22.62 -24.04
N VAL A 30 -38.08 23.13 -23.23
CA VAL A 30 -38.12 24.48 -22.66
C VAL A 30 -36.67 25.02 -22.69
N GLU A 31 -36.50 26.15 -23.36
CA GLU A 31 -35.29 26.96 -23.53
C GLU A 31 -35.52 28.32 -22.81
N PRO A 32 -34.50 29.16 -22.58
CA PRO A 32 -33.73 29.22 -21.34
C PRO A 32 -33.97 30.53 -20.56
N SER A 33 -33.54 30.58 -19.29
CA SER A 33 -33.42 31.84 -18.55
C SER A 33 -32.04 31.94 -17.92
N THR A 34 -31.28 32.89 -18.45
CA THR A 34 -30.02 33.44 -17.93
C THR A 34 -30.24 34.11 -16.58
N GLU A 35 -29.54 33.67 -15.54
CA GLU A 35 -29.06 34.59 -14.50
C GLU A 35 -27.76 34.06 -13.89
N THR A 36 -26.83 34.98 -13.76
CA THR A 36 -25.42 34.87 -13.41
C THR A 36 -25.18 34.56 -11.94
N ALA A 37 -24.39 33.52 -11.66
CA ALA A 37 -23.56 33.46 -10.46
C ALA A 37 -22.20 32.87 -10.84
N GLN A 38 -21.24 33.76 -11.07
CA GLN A 38 -19.81 33.43 -11.12
C GLN A 38 -19.41 32.83 -9.77
N MET A 39 -19.19 31.52 -9.72
CA MET A 39 -18.27 30.94 -8.74
C MET A 39 -16.92 30.81 -9.43
N ASP A 40 -16.13 31.85 -9.24
CA ASP A 40 -14.70 31.84 -9.45
C ASP A 40 -14.07 30.87 -8.45
N HIS A 41 -13.70 29.67 -8.93
CA HIS A 41 -12.70 28.83 -8.27
C HIS A 41 -11.44 28.78 -9.14
N GLY A 42 -10.93 29.97 -9.49
CA GLY A 42 -9.52 30.16 -9.78
C GLY A 42 -8.71 29.91 -8.51
N GLY A 43 -8.27 28.68 -8.35
CA GLY A 43 -7.46 28.26 -7.21
C GLY A 43 -6.74 26.95 -7.51
N MET A 44 -6.00 26.88 -8.61
CA MET A 44 -4.87 25.95 -8.69
C MET A 44 -3.81 26.45 -7.70
N GLY A 45 -4.08 26.19 -6.42
CA GLY A 45 -3.11 26.28 -5.35
C GLY A 45 -1.98 25.34 -5.69
N GLN A 46 -0.81 25.95 -5.84
CA GLN A 46 0.49 25.32 -5.91
C GLN A 46 0.51 24.02 -5.09
N MET A 47 0.87 22.90 -5.74
CA MET A 47 1.34 21.71 -5.05
C MET A 47 2.71 22.04 -4.42
N GLU A 48 2.71 22.93 -3.43
CA GLU A 48 3.82 23.08 -2.50
C GLU A 48 3.60 22.07 -1.39
N GLY A 49 4.48 21.06 -1.35
CA GLY A 49 4.56 20.12 -0.26
C GLY A 49 4.16 18.71 -0.66
N SER A 50 4.92 18.09 -1.55
CA SER A 50 5.34 16.71 -1.31
C SER A 50 6.03 16.70 0.06
N GLY A 51 5.23 16.66 1.14
CA GLY A 51 5.68 16.28 2.45
C GLY A 51 6.04 14.81 2.36
N MET A 52 7.16 14.52 1.69
CA MET A 52 7.93 13.31 1.92
C MET A 52 7.99 13.22 3.44
N MET A 53 7.36 12.19 3.99
CA MET A 53 7.38 11.99 5.43
C MET A 53 8.84 12.16 5.86
N ASP A 54 9.05 13.04 6.84
CA ASP A 54 10.35 13.21 7.45
C ASP A 54 10.91 11.81 7.72
N HIS A 55 12.12 11.52 7.23
CA HIS A 55 12.75 10.21 7.36
C HIS A 55 12.78 9.72 8.83
N GLY A 56 12.57 10.63 9.80
CA GLY A 56 12.33 10.32 11.21
C GLY A 56 11.06 9.53 11.53
N SER A 57 10.10 9.37 10.61
CA SER A 57 8.87 8.57 10.83
C SER A 57 9.09 7.05 10.77
N MET A 58 10.23 6.61 10.21
CA MET A 58 10.59 5.18 10.08
C MET A 58 11.64 4.73 11.11
N ASP A 59 12.05 5.59 12.07
CA ASP A 59 12.93 5.18 13.17
C ASP A 59 12.12 4.35 14.19
N LEU A 60 12.46 3.06 14.29
CA LEU A 60 11.80 2.12 15.20
C LEU A 60 12.40 2.16 16.61
N GLY A 61 13.22 3.15 16.91
CA GLY A 61 13.81 3.39 18.22
C GLY A 61 15.02 2.49 18.52
N PRO A 62 15.40 2.37 19.80
CA PRO A 62 16.62 1.66 20.20
C PRO A 62 16.50 0.14 20.03
N ALA A 63 17.65 -0.54 19.93
CA ALA A 63 17.76 -2.00 19.94
C ALA A 63 17.52 -2.57 21.35
N ASP A 64 16.28 -2.45 21.85
CA ASP A 64 15.83 -2.99 23.12
C ASP A 64 14.95 -4.24 22.95
N GLU A 65 14.50 -4.84 24.05
CA GLU A 65 13.67 -6.06 24.04
C GLU A 65 12.34 -5.94 23.31
N SER A 66 11.89 -4.70 23.07
CA SER A 66 10.63 -4.38 22.42
C SER A 66 10.79 -3.90 20.98
N PHE A 67 12.04 -3.86 20.47
CA PHE A 67 12.32 -3.49 19.09
C PHE A 67 11.54 -4.36 18.09
N ASP A 68 11.59 -5.69 18.25
CA ASP A 68 10.92 -6.60 17.31
C ASP A 68 9.39 -6.42 17.31
N LEU A 69 8.79 -6.11 18.47
CA LEU A 69 7.36 -5.79 18.57
C LEU A 69 7.03 -4.53 17.75
N ARG A 70 7.85 -3.48 17.87
CA ARG A 70 7.66 -2.24 17.10
C ARG A 70 7.87 -2.43 15.61
N PHE A 71 8.87 -3.22 15.21
CA PHE A 71 9.09 -3.58 13.81
C PHE A 71 7.89 -4.34 13.24
N ILE A 72 7.40 -5.37 13.95
CA ILE A 72 6.23 -6.14 13.56
C ILE A 72 5.01 -5.22 13.41
N ASP A 73 4.74 -4.36 14.40
CA ASP A 73 3.58 -3.48 14.40
C ASP A 73 3.65 -2.42 13.30
N ALA A 74 4.83 -1.83 13.07
CA ALA A 74 5.04 -0.88 11.99
C ALA A 74 4.94 -1.54 10.61
N MET A 75 5.63 -2.66 10.38
CA MET A 75 5.67 -3.32 9.08
C MET A 75 4.32 -3.96 8.72
N ILE A 76 3.53 -4.44 9.68
CA ILE A 76 2.14 -4.87 9.41
C ILE A 76 1.32 -3.71 8.84
N MET A 77 1.34 -2.55 9.50
CA MET A 77 0.59 -1.39 9.03
C MET A 77 1.09 -0.90 7.67
N HIS A 78 2.40 -0.85 7.51
CA HIS A 78 3.03 -0.45 6.26
C HIS A 78 2.63 -1.39 5.11
N HIS A 79 2.72 -2.70 5.30
CA HIS A 79 2.29 -3.67 4.28
C HIS A 79 0.81 -3.60 3.95
N GLN A 80 -0.06 -3.33 4.92
CA GLN A 80 -1.48 -3.11 4.64
C GLN A 80 -1.71 -1.93 3.69
N GLY A 81 -0.88 -0.89 3.80
CA GLY A 81 -0.84 0.23 2.86
C GLY A 81 -0.60 -0.19 1.42
N ALA A 82 0.48 -0.93 1.18
CA ALA A 82 0.82 -1.45 -0.14
C ALA A 82 -0.23 -2.42 -0.69
N VAL A 83 -0.81 -3.29 0.15
CA VAL A 83 -1.90 -4.20 -0.27
C VAL A 83 -3.11 -3.41 -0.75
N VAL A 84 -3.54 -2.38 -0.01
CA VAL A 84 -4.67 -1.53 -0.42
C VAL A 84 -4.39 -0.82 -1.75
N MET A 85 -3.20 -0.24 -1.92
CA MET A 85 -2.83 0.41 -3.19
C MET A 85 -2.74 -0.59 -4.36
N ALA A 86 -2.26 -1.81 -4.11
CA ALA A 86 -2.19 -2.85 -5.13
C ALA A 86 -3.57 -3.38 -5.50
N GLU A 87 -4.49 -3.54 -4.56
CA GLU A 87 -5.89 -3.91 -4.84
C GLU A 87 -6.61 -2.85 -5.67
N ASP A 88 -6.33 -1.56 -5.42
CA ASP A 88 -6.81 -0.46 -6.25
C ASP A 88 -6.24 -0.55 -7.68
N ALA A 89 -4.93 -0.81 -7.82
CA ALA A 89 -4.26 -0.93 -9.11
C ALA A 89 -4.74 -2.12 -9.94
N GLN A 90 -5.08 -3.25 -9.30
CA GLN A 90 -5.68 -4.39 -10.00
C GLN A 90 -7.02 -4.04 -10.65
N GLN A 91 -7.78 -3.12 -10.06
CA GLN A 91 -9.10 -2.72 -10.56
C GLN A 91 -9.03 -1.60 -11.59
N ASN A 92 -8.09 -0.67 -11.42
CA ASN A 92 -8.06 0.59 -12.15
C ASN A 92 -7.00 0.65 -13.26
N SER A 93 -5.89 -0.10 -13.15
CA SER A 93 -4.86 -0.11 -14.18
C SER A 93 -5.33 -0.87 -15.43
N THR A 94 -4.97 -0.36 -16.60
CA THR A 94 -5.14 -1.06 -17.89
C THR A 94 -3.86 -1.73 -18.39
N ARG A 95 -2.72 -1.54 -17.68
CA ARG A 95 -1.43 -2.12 -18.06
C ARG A 95 -1.26 -3.51 -17.42
N PRO A 96 -1.06 -4.57 -18.22
CA PRO A 96 -0.85 -5.91 -17.67
C PRO A 96 0.39 -5.99 -16.77
N GLU A 97 1.40 -5.15 -17.01
CA GLU A 97 2.58 -5.03 -16.16
C GLU A 97 2.23 -4.60 -14.72
N ILE A 98 1.41 -3.56 -14.57
CA ILE A 98 0.97 -3.06 -13.25
C ILE A 98 0.04 -4.06 -12.58
N GLN A 99 -0.89 -4.67 -13.32
CA GLN A 99 -1.77 -5.70 -12.78
C GLN A 99 -1.00 -6.93 -12.26
N THR A 100 0.09 -7.30 -12.95
CA THR A 100 0.97 -8.39 -12.53
C THR A 100 1.71 -8.03 -11.25
N LEU A 101 2.38 -6.87 -11.23
CA LEU A 101 3.08 -6.38 -10.03
C LEU A 101 2.14 -6.29 -8.83
N ALA A 102 0.95 -5.72 -9.01
CA ALA A 102 -0.03 -5.60 -7.95
C ALA A 102 -0.44 -6.97 -7.38
N SER A 103 -0.62 -7.97 -8.23
CA SER A 103 -0.92 -9.35 -7.80
C SER A 103 0.20 -9.98 -6.98
N GLU A 104 1.46 -9.71 -7.38
CA GLU A 104 2.66 -10.19 -6.69
C GLU A 104 2.81 -9.53 -5.31
N ILE A 105 2.65 -8.20 -5.24
CA ILE A 105 2.65 -7.43 -3.99
C ILE A 105 1.60 -7.97 -3.02
N ILE A 106 0.35 -8.14 -3.47
CA ILE A 106 -0.74 -8.65 -2.61
C ILE A 106 -0.38 -10.02 -2.05
N ALA A 107 0.07 -10.95 -2.90
CA ALA A 107 0.36 -12.31 -2.49
C ALA A 107 1.52 -12.39 -1.48
N ALA A 108 2.61 -11.68 -1.76
CA ALA A 108 3.79 -11.65 -0.90
C ALA A 108 3.46 -10.98 0.45
N GLN A 109 2.93 -9.75 0.41
CA GLN A 109 2.75 -8.96 1.62
C GLN A 109 1.63 -9.49 2.52
N GLN A 110 0.57 -10.11 1.97
CA GLN A 110 -0.42 -10.83 2.81
C GLN A 110 0.20 -12.03 3.53
N THR A 111 1.14 -12.74 2.90
CA THR A 111 1.87 -13.84 3.53
C THR A 111 2.74 -13.33 4.68
N GLU A 112 3.49 -12.26 4.44
CA GLU A 112 4.37 -11.64 5.44
C GLU A 112 3.57 -11.02 6.61
N ILE A 113 2.42 -10.39 6.34
CA ILE A 113 1.49 -9.92 7.38
C ILE A 113 1.04 -11.09 8.26
N ALA A 114 0.63 -12.21 7.67
CA ALA A 114 0.14 -13.36 8.44
C ALA A 114 1.25 -13.96 9.33
N GLU A 115 2.48 -14.02 8.83
CA GLU A 115 3.65 -14.45 9.59
C GLU A 115 3.94 -13.52 10.77
N MET A 116 4.01 -12.21 10.52
CA MET A 116 4.22 -11.21 11.56
C MET A 116 3.10 -11.19 12.61
N GLN A 117 1.84 -11.36 12.21
CA GLN A 117 0.71 -11.48 13.14
C GLN A 117 0.83 -12.71 14.05
N ALA A 118 1.26 -13.85 13.49
CA ALA A 118 1.50 -15.06 14.26
C ALA A 118 2.64 -14.86 15.27
N TRP A 119 3.72 -14.20 14.88
CA TRP A 119 4.82 -13.84 15.78
C TRP A 119 4.39 -12.87 16.87
N ARG A 120 3.63 -11.83 16.51
CA ARG A 120 3.09 -10.86 17.47
C ARG A 120 2.33 -11.57 18.58
N GLN A 121 1.41 -12.46 18.21
CA GLN A 121 0.59 -13.21 19.15
C GLN A 121 1.42 -14.19 19.99
N ALA A 122 2.38 -14.89 19.38
CA ALA A 122 3.17 -15.91 20.05
C ALA A 122 4.24 -15.33 20.99
N TRP A 123 4.87 -14.23 20.61
CA TRP A 123 6.01 -13.66 21.32
C TRP A 123 5.60 -12.56 22.31
N TYR A 124 4.45 -11.91 22.07
CA TYR A 124 3.97 -10.78 22.86
C TYR A 124 2.49 -10.94 23.27
N PRO A 125 2.15 -11.99 24.05
CA PRO A 125 0.77 -12.28 24.43
C PRO A 125 0.12 -11.18 25.29
N ASP A 126 0.93 -10.37 25.98
CA ASP A 126 0.49 -9.27 26.83
C ASP A 126 0.58 -7.90 26.13
N ALA A 127 0.95 -7.84 24.84
CA ALA A 127 0.99 -6.58 24.11
C ALA A 127 -0.41 -5.96 24.00
N PRO A 128 -0.50 -4.62 23.95
CA PRO A 128 -1.75 -3.93 23.63
C PRO A 128 -2.38 -4.44 22.33
N ALA A 129 -3.70 -4.36 22.25
CA ALA A 129 -4.43 -4.70 21.03
C ALA A 129 -4.06 -3.76 19.87
N ASP A 130 -3.91 -2.47 20.18
CA ASP A 130 -3.45 -1.47 19.21
C ASP A 130 -1.95 -1.66 18.92
N PRO A 131 -1.51 -1.44 17.66
CA PRO A 131 -0.09 -1.42 17.30
C PRO A 131 0.68 -0.39 18.14
N VAL A 132 1.94 -0.67 18.46
CA VAL A 132 2.79 0.23 19.26
C VAL A 132 3.96 0.80 18.46
N MET A 133 4.37 2.03 18.80
CA MET A 133 5.52 2.70 18.22
C MET A 133 6.42 3.32 19.29
N TYR A 134 7.66 3.65 18.92
CA TYR A 134 8.58 4.38 19.79
C TYR A 134 8.34 5.89 19.63
N HIS A 135 8.14 6.61 20.74
CA HIS A 135 8.04 8.07 20.70
C HIS A 135 9.35 8.68 21.21
N ALA A 136 10.23 9.05 20.28
CA ALA A 136 11.61 9.47 20.61
C ALA A 136 11.69 10.62 21.63
N GLU A 137 10.84 11.65 21.50
CA GLU A 137 10.81 12.78 22.44
C GLU A 137 10.40 12.37 23.87
N MET A 138 9.56 11.34 23.98
CA MET A 138 9.04 10.84 25.25
C MET A 138 9.84 9.66 25.81
N GLY A 139 10.76 9.09 25.00
CA GLY A 139 11.66 8.01 25.39
C GLY A 139 11.00 6.69 25.76
N HIS A 140 9.76 6.44 25.33
CA HIS A 140 9.03 5.19 25.62
C HIS A 140 8.10 4.78 24.48
N MET A 141 7.62 3.53 24.55
CA MET A 141 6.61 3.01 23.64
C MET A 141 5.22 3.55 23.96
N MET A 142 4.43 3.78 22.93
CA MET A 142 3.02 4.14 23.06
C MET A 142 2.19 3.45 21.96
N PRO A 143 0.88 3.24 22.19
CA PRO A 143 -0.04 2.84 21.14
C PRO A 143 -0.04 3.87 20.00
N MET A 144 -0.09 3.39 18.75
CA MET A 144 -0.29 4.22 17.58
C MET A 144 -1.72 4.78 17.58
N SER A 145 -1.87 6.07 17.31
CA SER A 145 -3.19 6.66 17.03
C SER A 145 -3.70 6.24 15.65
N ALA A 146 -4.98 6.50 15.36
CA ALA A 146 -5.54 6.29 14.02
C ALA A 146 -4.77 7.06 12.93
N ASP A 147 -4.39 8.30 13.21
CA ASP A 147 -3.63 9.13 12.27
C ASP A 147 -2.22 8.56 12.05
N MET A 148 -1.58 8.03 13.10
CA MET A 148 -0.26 7.38 12.99
C MET A 148 -0.33 6.08 12.19
N MET A 149 -1.37 5.26 12.42
CA MET A 149 -1.62 4.06 11.62
C MET A 149 -1.84 4.42 10.14
N SER A 150 -2.66 5.44 9.86
CA SER A 150 -2.89 5.92 8.50
C SER A 150 -1.61 6.46 7.84
N ALA A 151 -0.75 7.14 8.60
CA ALA A 151 0.53 7.63 8.09
C ALA A 151 1.48 6.48 7.76
N MET A 152 1.56 5.45 8.61
CA MET A 152 2.39 4.27 8.38
C MET A 152 1.97 3.48 7.14
N MET A 153 0.65 3.37 6.91
CA MET A 153 0.10 2.77 5.68
C MET A 153 0.44 3.58 4.42
N MET A 154 0.88 4.85 4.55
CA MET A 154 1.05 5.75 3.40
C MET A 154 -0.13 5.71 2.43
N ASN A 155 -1.34 5.59 2.98
CA ASN A 155 -2.54 5.39 2.18
C ASN A 155 -2.83 6.68 1.40
N MET A 156 -2.77 6.58 0.07
CA MET A 156 -2.99 7.72 -0.82
C MET A 156 -4.15 7.41 -1.77
N ASP A 157 -5.03 8.40 -1.95
CA ASP A 157 -6.04 8.36 -3.00
C ASP A 157 -5.34 8.57 -4.36
N LEU A 158 -5.32 7.52 -5.18
CA LEU A 158 -4.73 7.53 -6.51
C LEU A 158 -5.62 8.22 -7.56
N GLY A 159 -6.81 8.68 -7.16
CA GLY A 159 -7.73 9.43 -8.01
C GLY A 159 -8.40 8.57 -9.08
N ALA A 160 -8.90 9.21 -10.14
CA ALA A 160 -9.61 8.52 -11.20
C ALA A 160 -8.70 7.57 -12.00
N ALA A 161 -9.28 6.50 -12.55
CA ALA A 161 -8.62 5.58 -13.48
C ALA A 161 -8.43 6.22 -14.88
N ASP A 162 -7.63 7.28 -14.95
CA ASP A 162 -7.26 8.01 -16.17
C ASP A 162 -5.86 7.60 -16.69
N ASP A 163 -5.40 8.23 -17.78
CA ASP A 163 -4.13 7.90 -18.44
C ASP A 163 -2.88 8.13 -17.54
N GLU A 164 -3.03 8.88 -16.45
CA GLU A 164 -1.97 9.17 -15.47
C GLU A 164 -2.06 8.28 -14.22
N TYR A 165 -3.08 7.44 -14.10
CA TYR A 165 -3.29 6.57 -12.94
C TYR A 165 -2.05 5.72 -12.62
N ASP A 166 -1.50 5.01 -13.61
CA ASP A 166 -0.34 4.14 -13.38
C ASP A 166 0.91 4.93 -12.96
N LEU A 167 1.06 6.17 -13.43
CA LEU A 167 2.16 7.04 -13.00
C LEU A 167 1.98 7.44 -11.52
N ARG A 168 0.75 7.74 -11.08
CA ARG A 168 0.46 8.03 -9.67
C ARG A 168 0.70 6.80 -8.79
N PHE A 169 0.28 5.61 -9.22
CA PHE A 169 0.59 4.35 -8.54
C PHE A 169 2.10 4.14 -8.40
N ILE A 170 2.86 4.29 -9.49
CA ILE A 170 4.32 4.13 -9.46
C ILE A 170 4.99 5.16 -8.52
N ASN A 171 4.57 6.43 -8.62
CA ASN A 171 5.11 7.50 -7.78
C ASN A 171 4.73 7.35 -6.30
N ALA A 172 3.66 6.62 -5.99
CA ALA A 172 3.26 6.26 -4.65
C ALA A 172 4.02 5.05 -4.11
N MET A 173 4.09 3.98 -4.90
CA MET A 173 4.60 2.69 -4.44
C MET A 173 6.13 2.65 -4.35
N ILE A 174 6.86 3.43 -5.17
CA ILE A 174 8.33 3.53 -5.03
C ILE A 174 8.73 4.04 -3.62
N PRO A 175 8.34 5.25 -3.17
CA PRO A 175 8.71 5.71 -1.85
C PRO A 175 8.10 4.86 -0.74
N HIS A 176 6.95 4.23 -0.99
CA HIS A 176 6.40 3.25 -0.06
C HIS A 176 7.40 2.10 0.18
N HIS A 177 7.87 1.45 -0.88
CA HIS A 177 8.85 0.37 -0.78
C HIS A 177 10.20 0.81 -0.20
N GLU A 178 10.65 2.03 -0.50
CA GLU A 178 11.86 2.60 0.11
C GLU A 178 11.73 2.73 1.65
N GLY A 179 10.52 3.03 2.15
CA GLY A 179 10.18 3.01 3.57
C GLY A 179 10.34 1.62 4.19
N ALA A 180 9.81 0.58 3.52
CA ALA A 180 9.98 -0.81 3.96
C ALA A 180 11.44 -1.25 3.97
N LEU A 181 12.24 -0.86 2.97
CA LEU A 181 13.68 -1.14 2.92
C LEU A 181 14.41 -0.52 4.11
N THR A 182 14.05 0.71 4.48
CA THR A 182 14.62 1.40 5.64
C THR A 182 14.33 0.64 6.94
N MET A 183 13.07 0.27 7.18
CA MET A 183 12.69 -0.50 8.38
C MET A 183 13.31 -1.90 8.40
N ALA A 184 13.41 -2.58 7.25
CA ALA A 184 14.06 -3.88 7.14
C ALA A 184 15.57 -3.78 7.44
N GLN A 185 16.25 -2.71 6.99
CA GLN A 185 17.65 -2.46 7.35
C GLN A 185 17.82 -2.21 8.86
N GLU A 186 16.89 -1.49 9.50
CA GLU A 186 16.89 -1.36 10.95
C GLU A 186 16.75 -2.71 11.64
N ALA A 187 15.85 -3.57 11.15
CA ALA A 187 15.64 -4.91 11.70
C ALA A 187 16.91 -5.78 11.61
N LEU A 188 17.64 -5.74 10.48
CA LEU A 188 18.93 -6.42 10.36
C LEU A 188 19.97 -5.90 11.36
N ALA A 189 19.95 -4.60 11.66
CA ALA A 189 20.91 -3.99 12.57
C ALA A 189 20.57 -4.19 14.06
N LYS A 190 19.28 -4.21 14.40
CA LYS A 190 18.79 -4.08 15.79
C LYS A 190 18.13 -5.35 16.32
N SER A 191 17.57 -6.22 15.47
CA SER A 191 16.95 -7.46 15.90
C SER A 191 17.97 -8.53 16.27
N SER A 192 17.65 -9.34 17.27
CA SER A 192 18.38 -10.56 17.62
C SER A 192 17.67 -11.85 17.22
N ARG A 193 16.48 -11.76 16.62
CA ARG A 193 15.69 -12.91 16.18
C ARG A 193 16.01 -13.26 14.73
N SER A 194 16.40 -14.50 14.49
CA SER A 194 16.71 -15.00 13.15
C SER A 194 15.52 -14.92 12.20
N GLU A 195 14.31 -15.09 12.72
CA GLU A 195 13.05 -15.02 11.98
C GLU A 195 12.80 -13.61 11.45
N VAL A 196 12.99 -12.59 12.29
CA VAL A 196 12.87 -11.18 11.91
C VAL A 196 13.95 -10.79 10.90
N GLN A 197 15.20 -11.23 11.12
CA GLN A 197 16.30 -10.98 10.18
C GLN A 197 16.03 -11.64 8.81
N ALA A 198 15.55 -12.89 8.79
CA ALA A 198 15.22 -13.58 7.55
C ALA A 198 14.07 -12.91 6.78
N LEU A 199 13.03 -12.44 7.47
CA LEU A 199 11.97 -11.65 6.84
C LEU A 199 12.51 -10.33 6.29
N ALA A 200 13.35 -9.62 7.03
CA ALA A 200 13.96 -8.37 6.57
C ALA A 200 14.83 -8.57 5.31
N GLU A 201 15.62 -9.64 5.24
CA GLU A 201 16.37 -10.00 4.03
C GLU A 201 15.43 -10.28 2.84
N ALA A 202 14.32 -11.00 3.07
CA ALA A 202 13.33 -11.29 2.04
C ALA A 202 12.65 -10.03 1.51
N ILE A 203 12.23 -9.11 2.40
CA ILE A 203 11.63 -7.82 2.05
C ILE A 203 12.60 -6.99 1.20
N ILE A 204 13.87 -6.87 1.63
CA ILE A 204 14.87 -6.11 0.87
C ILE A 204 15.07 -6.71 -0.52
N ALA A 205 15.17 -8.03 -0.61
CA ALA A 205 15.41 -8.71 -1.88
C ALA A 205 14.23 -8.56 -2.87
N SER A 206 12.99 -8.73 -2.40
CA SER A 206 11.80 -8.62 -3.26
C SER A 206 11.51 -7.17 -3.63
N GLN A 207 11.42 -6.28 -2.65
CA GLN A 207 10.98 -4.91 -2.90
C GLN A 207 12.01 -4.07 -3.65
N GLN A 208 13.31 -4.40 -3.58
CA GLN A 208 14.31 -3.76 -4.46
C GLN A 208 14.05 -4.08 -5.94
N VAL A 209 13.68 -5.33 -6.26
CA VAL A 209 13.35 -5.72 -7.65
C VAL A 209 12.11 -4.97 -8.13
N GLU A 210 11.11 -4.82 -7.27
CA GLU A 210 9.88 -4.09 -7.57
C GLU A 210 10.14 -2.59 -7.78
N ILE A 211 10.98 -1.96 -6.95
CA ILE A 211 11.44 -0.57 -7.13
C ILE A 211 12.15 -0.42 -8.49
N ASP A 212 13.08 -1.31 -8.82
CA ASP A 212 13.83 -1.26 -10.07
C ASP A 212 12.88 -1.39 -11.27
N GLN A 213 11.89 -2.26 -11.17
CA GLN A 213 10.89 -2.49 -12.21
C GLN A 213 10.00 -1.26 -12.42
N MET A 214 9.48 -0.68 -11.34
CA MET A 214 8.67 0.53 -11.38
C MET A 214 9.47 1.74 -11.88
N THR A 215 10.73 1.87 -11.50
CA THR A 215 11.63 2.94 -11.98
C THR A 215 11.85 2.84 -13.49
N GLN A 216 12.07 1.62 -14.00
CA GLN A 216 12.20 1.38 -15.45
C GLN A 216 10.91 1.74 -16.19
N TRP A 217 9.74 1.40 -15.63
CA TRP A 217 8.45 1.77 -16.21
C TRP A 217 8.20 3.27 -16.17
N ARG A 218 8.51 3.93 -15.05
CA ARG A 218 8.40 5.39 -14.92
C ARG A 218 9.19 6.10 -15.99
N GLN A 219 10.45 5.70 -16.17
CA GLN A 219 11.34 6.28 -17.17
C GLN A 219 10.91 5.92 -18.59
N GLY A 220 10.51 4.67 -18.83
CA GLY A 220 10.18 4.15 -20.16
C GLY A 220 8.83 4.61 -20.70
N TRP A 221 7.82 4.75 -19.84
CA TRP A 221 6.46 5.12 -20.23
C TRP A 221 6.22 6.64 -20.13
N TYR A 222 6.86 7.31 -19.17
CA TYR A 222 6.59 8.71 -18.86
C TYR A 222 7.80 9.64 -18.97
N GLY A 223 9.01 9.10 -19.14
CA GLY A 223 10.22 9.90 -19.25
C GLY A 223 10.70 10.51 -17.93
N GLN A 224 10.24 9.99 -16.78
CA GLN A 224 10.51 10.50 -15.42
C GLN A 224 11.35 9.54 -14.57
#